data_AF-A0A8S3I649-F1
#
_entry.id   AF-A0A8S3I649-F1
#
_cell.length_a   1.000
_cell.length_b   1.000
_cell.length_c   1.000
_cell.angle_alpha   90.00
_cell.angle_beta   90.00
_cell.angle_gamma   90.00
#
_symmetry.space_group_name_H-M   'P 1'
#
loop_
_entity.id
_entity.type
_entity.pdbx_description
1 polymer ?
#
loop_
_entity_poly.entity_id
_entity_poly.type
_entity_poly.pdbx_seq_one_letter_code
_entity_poly.pdbx_strand_id
1 'polypeptide(L)'
;MGKHTEASDVYALGIVLWELATLCEPYDDTDISVFCAFVLRGDRLDIPPDVPSSLAELISRAWAQESQKRPTCQQLLSWLEDISTEILVNEKLEAAATIATKKVEATSKETPSPQRPRKSASPIRLNEKEIATATAS
;
A
#
# COMPACT_ATOMS: atom_id res chain seq x y z
N MET A 1 32.17 -21.14 16.40
CA MET A 1 32.30 -19.69 16.11
C MET A 1 31.68 -19.45 14.75
N GLY A 2 30.67 -18.59 14.64
CA GLY A 2 29.99 -18.30 13.37
C GLY A 2 30.96 -17.66 12.37
N LYS A 3 30.83 -18.00 11.08
CA LYS A 3 31.67 -17.42 10.03
C LYS A 3 31.01 -16.14 9.52
N HIS A 4 31.66 -15.01 9.71
CA HIS A 4 31.28 -13.77 9.03
C HIS A 4 31.61 -13.88 7.55
N THR A 5 30.66 -13.52 6.71
CA THR A 5 30.75 -13.58 5.24
C THR A 5 30.00 -12.41 4.64
N GLU A 6 30.33 -12.02 3.41
CA GLU A 6 29.53 -11.04 2.67
C GLU A 6 28.05 -11.44 2.65
N ALA A 7 27.74 -12.72 2.44
CA ALA A 7 26.36 -13.22 2.47
C ALA A 7 25.66 -13.07 3.83
N SER A 8 26.40 -13.07 4.96
CA SER A 8 25.80 -12.76 6.28
C SER A 8 25.51 -11.27 6.43
N ASP A 9 26.36 -10.41 5.88
CA ASP A 9 26.15 -8.96 5.89
C ASP A 9 24.97 -8.57 4.99
N VAL A 10 24.83 -9.20 3.82
CA VAL A 10 23.67 -9.03 2.92
C VAL A 10 22.36 -9.45 3.61
N TYR A 11 22.37 -10.53 4.40
CA TYR A 11 21.20 -10.92 5.18
C TYR A 11 20.81 -9.84 6.20
N ALA A 12 21.79 -9.33 6.95
CA ALA A 12 21.55 -8.27 7.93
C ALA A 12 21.02 -7.00 7.25
N LEU A 13 21.55 -6.64 6.08
CA LEU A 13 21.06 -5.51 5.29
C LEU A 13 19.62 -5.74 4.79
N GLY A 14 19.23 -6.98 4.46
CA GLY A 14 17.84 -7.32 4.15
C GLY A 14 16.88 -7.03 5.31
N ILE A 15 17.30 -7.30 6.56
CA ILE A 15 16.51 -6.97 7.76
C ILE A 15 16.40 -5.46 7.93
N VAL A 16 17.49 -4.71 7.74
CA VAL A 16 17.48 -3.24 7.79
C VAL A 16 16.57 -2.64 6.72
N LEU A 17 16.60 -3.18 5.49
CA LEU A 17 15.70 -2.72 4.43
C LEU A 17 14.23 -3.00 4.78
N TRP A 18 13.93 -4.13 5.42
CA TRP A 18 12.59 -4.43 5.91
C TRP A 18 12.16 -3.46 7.03
N GLU A 19 13.04 -3.18 7.99
CA GLU A 19 12.78 -2.22 9.07
C GLU A 19 12.51 -0.82 8.50
N LEU A 20 13.28 -0.37 7.51
CA LEU A 20 13.07 0.91 6.84
C LEU A 20 11.76 0.95 6.04
N ALA A 21 11.40 -0.15 5.37
CA ALA A 21 10.19 -0.23 4.56
C ALA A 21 8.90 -0.27 5.42
N THR A 22 8.97 -0.89 6.61
CA THR A 22 7.80 -1.10 7.48
C THR A 22 7.74 -0.12 8.65
N LEU A 23 8.86 0.54 8.98
CA LEU A 23 9.04 1.34 10.18
C LEU A 23 8.72 0.57 11.47
N CYS A 24 8.89 -0.75 11.45
CA CYS A 24 8.59 -1.66 12.57
C CYS A 24 9.87 -2.31 13.11
N GLU A 25 9.87 -2.65 14.40
CA GLU A 25 10.98 -3.41 15.01
C GLU A 25 10.98 -4.87 14.53
N PRO A 26 12.12 -5.39 14.01
CA PRO A 26 12.19 -6.77 13.57
C PRO A 26 12.18 -7.73 14.77
N TYR A 27 11.28 -8.71 14.74
CA TYR A 27 11.13 -9.70 15.81
C TYR A 27 10.84 -9.07 17.19
N ASP A 28 9.96 -8.06 17.21
CA ASP A 28 9.53 -7.38 18.43
C ASP A 28 9.17 -8.36 19.57
N ASP A 29 9.61 -8.04 20.78
CA ASP A 29 9.46 -8.84 22.01
C ASP A 29 9.85 -10.34 21.88
N THR A 30 10.72 -10.70 20.94
CA THR A 30 11.09 -12.10 20.68
C THR A 30 12.45 -12.47 21.27
N ASP A 31 12.47 -13.52 22.09
CA ASP A 31 13.72 -14.10 22.61
C ASP A 31 14.67 -14.58 21.50
N ILE A 32 15.98 -14.48 21.78
CA ILE A 32 17.04 -14.87 20.83
C ILE A 32 16.84 -16.30 20.30
N SER A 33 16.52 -17.24 21.20
CA SER A 33 16.31 -18.64 20.85
C SER A 33 15.12 -18.85 19.91
N VAL A 34 14.05 -18.05 20.08
CA VAL A 34 12.81 -18.14 19.31
C VAL A 34 13.03 -17.58 17.91
N PHE A 35 13.64 -16.39 17.77
CA PHE A 35 13.93 -15.86 16.43
C PHE A 35 14.94 -16.76 15.70
N CYS A 36 15.94 -17.33 16.40
CA CYS A 36 16.88 -18.26 15.79
C CYS A 36 16.15 -19.48 15.21
N ALA A 37 15.22 -20.07 15.97
CA ALA A 37 14.42 -21.19 15.51
C ALA A 37 13.53 -20.81 14.31
N PHE A 38 12.91 -19.63 14.35
CA PHE A 38 12.11 -19.08 13.25
C PHE A 38 12.92 -18.98 11.95
N VAL A 39 14.08 -18.31 12.00
CA VAL A 39 14.96 -18.13 10.82
C VAL A 39 15.50 -19.48 10.33
N LEU A 40 15.86 -20.40 11.23
CA LEU A 40 16.39 -21.72 10.87
C LEU A 40 15.35 -22.62 10.19
N ARG A 41 14.06 -22.44 10.47
CA ARG A 41 12.97 -23.15 9.77
C ARG A 41 12.70 -22.61 8.37
N GLY A 42 13.26 -21.46 8.02
CA GLY A 42 12.96 -20.79 6.75
C GLY A 42 11.85 -19.75 6.86
N ASP A 43 11.32 -19.50 8.05
CA ASP A 43 10.29 -18.48 8.27
C ASP A 43 10.89 -17.07 8.08
N ARG A 44 10.08 -16.11 7.63
CA ARG A 44 10.47 -14.71 7.35
C ARG A 44 9.42 -13.73 7.85
N LEU A 45 9.85 -12.50 8.16
CA LEU A 45 8.95 -11.40 8.48
C LEU A 45 8.04 -11.11 7.29
N ASP A 46 6.79 -10.79 7.57
CA ASP A 46 5.81 -10.45 6.52
C ASP A 46 6.18 -9.11 5.88
N ILE A 47 6.00 -9.00 4.56
CA ILE A 47 6.22 -7.74 3.84
C ILE A 47 4.84 -7.21 3.44
N PRO A 48 4.40 -6.08 4.04
CA PRO A 48 3.12 -5.48 3.74
C PRO A 48 2.94 -5.16 2.23
N PRO A 49 1.71 -5.25 1.70
CA PRO A 49 1.43 -5.07 0.27
C PRO A 49 1.58 -3.63 -0.24
N ASP A 50 1.71 -2.65 0.66
CA ASP A 50 1.98 -1.24 0.36
C ASP A 50 3.48 -0.97 0.12
N VAL A 51 4.37 -1.91 0.48
CA VAL A 51 5.78 -1.84 0.09
C VAL A 51 5.90 -2.05 -1.43
N PRO A 52 6.64 -1.18 -2.16
CA PRO A 52 6.85 -1.35 -3.59
C PRO A 52 7.36 -2.76 -3.92
N SER A 53 6.75 -3.42 -4.91
CA SER A 53 7.02 -4.83 -5.22
C SER A 53 8.49 -5.10 -5.55
N SER A 54 9.16 -4.14 -6.19
CA SER A 54 10.59 -4.23 -6.50
C SER A 54 11.46 -4.20 -5.23
N LEU A 55 11.09 -3.39 -4.23
CA LEU A 55 11.74 -3.38 -2.92
C LEU A 55 11.45 -4.66 -2.12
N ALA A 56 10.21 -5.15 -2.13
CA ALA A 56 9.82 -6.39 -1.47
C ALA A 56 10.61 -7.61 -2.01
N GLU A 57 10.82 -7.65 -3.33
CA GLU A 57 11.65 -8.68 -3.97
C GLU A 57 13.12 -8.55 -3.57
N LEU A 58 13.67 -7.34 -3.50
CA LEU A 58 15.04 -7.09 -3.06
C LEU A 58 15.28 -7.59 -1.63
N ILE A 59 14.38 -7.22 -0.70
CA ILE A 59 14.39 -7.69 0.70
C ILE A 59 14.36 -9.22 0.73
N SER A 60 13.44 -9.82 -0.04
CA SER A 60 13.27 -11.27 -0.13
C SER A 60 14.52 -12.01 -0.60
N ARG A 61 15.25 -11.44 -1.56
CA ARG A 61 16.52 -12.01 -2.06
C ARG A 61 17.66 -11.84 -1.07
N ALA A 62 17.75 -10.70 -0.40
CA ALA A 62 18.81 -10.39 0.56
C ALA A 62 18.84 -11.38 1.74
N TRP A 63 17.67 -11.79 2.24
CA TRP A 63 17.56 -12.70 3.38
C TRP A 63 17.23 -14.16 3.01
N ALA A 64 17.58 -14.61 1.80
CA ALA A 64 17.38 -15.99 1.37
C ALA A 64 17.97 -17.02 2.36
N GLN A 65 17.30 -18.17 2.53
CA GLN A 65 17.73 -19.20 3.49
C GLN A 65 19.14 -19.72 3.18
N GLU A 66 19.36 -20.08 1.92
CA GLU A 66 20.66 -20.52 1.44
C GLU A 66 21.57 -19.32 1.18
N SER A 67 22.73 -19.27 1.82
CA SER A 67 23.66 -18.15 1.70
C SER A 67 24.11 -17.89 0.27
N GLN A 68 24.19 -18.94 -0.56
CA GLN A 68 24.60 -18.86 -1.98
C GLN A 68 23.53 -18.28 -2.90
N LYS A 69 22.27 -18.21 -2.44
CA LYS A 69 21.17 -17.61 -3.19
C LYS A 69 21.04 -16.10 -2.94
N ARG A 70 21.75 -15.59 -1.93
CA ARG A 70 21.79 -14.16 -1.64
C ARG A 70 22.63 -13.46 -2.72
N PRO A 71 22.24 -12.26 -3.16
CA PRO A 71 23.05 -11.48 -4.09
C PRO A 71 24.37 -11.07 -3.45
N THR A 72 25.33 -10.67 -4.27
CA THR A 72 26.51 -9.94 -3.77
C THR A 72 26.09 -8.55 -3.30
N CYS A 73 26.89 -7.91 -2.44
CA CYS A 73 26.67 -6.53 -2.03
C CYS A 73 26.60 -5.59 -3.26
N GLN A 74 27.41 -5.85 -4.28
CA GLN A 74 27.41 -5.05 -5.51
C GLN A 74 26.10 -5.21 -6.30
N GLN A 75 25.57 -6.43 -6.42
CA GLN A 75 24.27 -6.66 -7.06
C GLN A 75 23.13 -6.01 -6.28
N LEU A 76 23.15 -6.17 -4.95
CA LEU A 76 22.15 -5.57 -4.07
C LEU A 76 22.13 -4.04 -4.20
N LEU A 77 23.31 -3.40 -4.20
CA LEU A 77 23.44 -1.95 -4.37
C LEU A 77 22.89 -1.48 -5.72
N SER A 78 23.28 -2.14 -6.82
CA SER A 78 22.80 -1.80 -8.16
C SER A 78 21.27 -1.85 -8.24
N TRP A 79 20.65 -2.91 -7.70
CA TRP A 79 19.19 -3.02 -7.70
C TRP A 79 18.53 -1.97 -6.81
N LEU A 80 19.14 -1.63 -5.67
CA LEU A 80 18.64 -0.60 -4.78
C LEU A 80 18.68 0.80 -5.43
N GLU A 81 19.71 1.11 -6.22
CA GLU A 81 19.82 2.35 -6.99
C GLU A 81 18.74 2.46 -8.07
N ASP A 82 18.47 1.34 -8.78
CA ASP A 82 17.40 1.26 -9.78
C ASP A 82 16.02 1.48 -9.14
N ILE A 83 15.75 0.82 -8.00
CA ILE A 83 14.50 0.95 -7.25
C ILE A 83 14.32 2.37 -6.68
N SER A 84 15.38 2.96 -6.14
CA SER A 84 15.36 4.35 -5.65
C SER A 84 14.97 5.31 -6.78
N THR A 85 15.53 5.11 -7.97
CA THR A 85 15.18 5.90 -9.16
C THR A 85 13.72 5.69 -9.55
N GLU A 86 13.24 4.45 -9.56
CA GLU A 86 11.84 4.10 -9.84
C GLU A 86 10.87 4.83 -8.90
N ILE A 87 11.11 4.73 -7.59
CA ILE A 87 10.26 5.35 -6.55
C ILE A 87 10.21 6.88 -6.74
N LEU A 88 11.37 7.52 -6.92
CA LEU A 88 11.45 8.98 -7.09
C LEU A 88 10.77 9.47 -8.38
N VAL A 89 10.78 8.66 -9.44
CA VAL A 89 10.04 8.98 -10.68
C VAL A 89 8.54 8.85 -10.44
N ASN A 90 8.08 7.78 -9.79
CA ASN A 90 6.67 7.57 -9.49
C ASN A 90 6.11 8.70 -8.61
N GLU A 91 6.83 9.12 -7.58
CA GLU A 91 6.44 10.26 -6.74
C GLU A 91 6.25 11.56 -7.55
N LYS A 92 7.14 11.83 -8.51
CA LYS A 92 7.04 13.02 -9.39
C LYS A 92 5.84 12.93 -10.34
N LEU A 93 5.55 11.73 -10.86
CA LEU A 93 4.42 11.51 -11.76
C LEU A 93 3.09 11.68 -11.01
N GLU A 94 2.97 11.12 -9.80
CA GLU A 94 1.79 11.27 -8.94
C GLU A 94 1.55 12.75 -8.55
N ALA A 95 2.63 13.48 -8.23
CA ALA A 95 2.55 14.92 -7.97
C ALA A 95 2.07 15.72 -9.19
N ALA A 96 2.56 15.39 -10.39
CA ALA A 96 2.15 16.06 -11.63
C ALA A 96 0.69 15.74 -12.02
N ALA A 97 0.24 14.50 -11.83
CA ALA A 97 -1.13 14.06 -12.10
C ALA A 97 -2.15 14.74 -11.18
N THR A 98 -1.80 14.96 -9.91
CA THR A 98 -2.62 15.69 -8.94
C THR A 98 -2.83 17.16 -9.35
N ILE A 99 -1.84 17.80 -9.98
CA ILE A 99 -1.95 19.17 -10.50
C ILE A 99 -2.85 19.22 -11.74
N ALA A 100 -2.75 18.22 -12.62
CA ALA A 100 -3.53 18.16 -13.85
C ALA A 100 -5.03 17.94 -13.58
N THR A 101 -5.40 17.13 -12.59
CA THR A 101 -6.80 16.87 -12.21
C THR A 101 -7.45 18.09 -11.53
N LYS A 102 -6.71 18.83 -10.70
CA LYS A 102 -7.19 20.12 -10.12
C LYS A 102 -7.47 21.21 -11.16
N LYS A 103 -6.92 21.11 -12.38
CA LYS A 103 -7.14 22.10 -13.45
C LYS A 103 -8.52 22.00 -14.12
N VAL A 104 -9.21 20.86 -13.98
CA VAL A 104 -10.54 20.64 -14.60
C VAL A 104 -11.68 21.15 -13.71
N GLU A 105 -11.52 21.14 -12.39
CA GLU A 105 -12.56 21.58 -11.44
C GLU A 105 -12.70 23.11 -11.32
N ALA A 106 -11.69 23.86 -11.75
CA ALA A 106 -11.71 25.33 -11.73
C ALA A 106 -12.40 25.99 -12.94
N THR A 107 -12.93 25.21 -13.91
CA THR A 107 -13.56 25.74 -15.14
C THR A 107 -15.00 25.24 -15.37
N SER A 108 -15.84 25.18 -14.34
CA SER A 108 -17.29 25.00 -14.54
C SER A 108 -18.11 25.58 -13.39
N LYS A 109 -18.16 26.92 -13.27
CA LYS A 109 -19.30 27.64 -12.67
C LYS A 109 -19.49 29.00 -13.33
N GLU A 110 -20.21 29.03 -14.45
CA GLU A 110 -21.22 30.06 -14.73
C GLU A 110 -22.03 29.73 -16.00
N THR A 111 -23.34 29.53 -15.83
CA THR A 111 -24.32 29.74 -16.91
C THR A 111 -25.59 30.27 -16.23
N PRO A 112 -26.08 31.48 -16.56
CA PRO A 112 -27.19 32.09 -15.85
C PRO A 112 -28.51 31.43 -16.29
N SER A 113 -29.28 30.92 -15.33
CA SER A 113 -30.65 30.42 -15.54
C SER A 113 -31.64 31.58 -15.72
N PRO A 114 -32.56 31.54 -16.70
CA PRO A 114 -33.65 32.52 -16.80
C PRO A 114 -34.73 32.24 -15.74
N GLN A 115 -35.06 33.24 -14.93
CA GLN A 115 -36.19 33.19 -14.00
C GLN A 115 -37.54 33.31 -14.72
N ARG A 116 -38.53 32.51 -14.31
CA ARG A 116 -39.97 32.75 -14.55
C ARG A 116 -40.78 32.54 -13.25
N PRO A 117 -41.97 33.17 -13.12
CA PRO A 117 -42.43 33.73 -11.86
C PRO A 117 -43.27 32.75 -11.03
N ARG A 118 -43.30 33.02 -9.72
CA ARG A 118 -44.11 32.34 -8.70
C ARG A 118 -45.62 32.45 -8.98
N LYS A 119 -46.35 31.36 -8.79
CA LYS A 119 -47.76 31.40 -8.37
C LYS A 119 -48.01 30.44 -7.21
N SER A 120 -48.82 30.94 -6.29
CA SER A 120 -49.16 30.47 -4.95
C SER A 120 -50.39 29.57 -4.88
N ALA A 121 -50.47 28.77 -3.80
CA ALA A 121 -51.66 28.18 -3.15
C ALA A 121 -52.42 27.08 -3.94
N SER A 122 -52.95 25.97 -3.39
CA SER A 122 -53.49 25.62 -2.05
C SER A 122 -53.47 24.08 -1.81
N PRO A 123 -53.83 23.56 -0.61
CA PRO A 123 -53.75 22.13 -0.24
C PRO A 123 -55.12 21.38 -0.19
N ILE A 124 -55.05 20.05 -0.01
CA ILE A 124 -56.00 19.07 0.64
C ILE A 124 -56.47 17.87 -0.23
N ARG A 125 -56.51 16.70 0.45
CA ARG A 125 -56.82 15.27 0.13
C ARG A 125 -58.23 15.02 -0.47
N LEU A 126 -58.66 13.85 -1.04
CA LEU A 126 -58.72 12.40 -0.69
C LEU A 126 -59.02 11.59 -1.99
N ASN A 127 -58.86 10.25 -2.10
CA ASN A 127 -59.82 9.17 -1.75
C ASN A 127 -59.14 7.80 -2.02
N GLU A 128 -59.15 6.79 -1.15
CA GLU A 128 -60.21 5.80 -0.83
C GLU A 128 -60.88 5.10 -2.02
N LYS A 129 -60.42 3.86 -2.27
CA LYS A 129 -61.03 2.65 -2.91
C LYS A 129 -59.85 1.66 -3.09
N GLU A 130 -59.84 0.39 -2.72
CA GLU A 130 -60.85 -0.56 -2.26
C GLU A 130 -60.06 -1.81 -1.75
N ILE A 131 -60.36 -2.29 -0.53
CA ILE A 131 -60.57 -3.69 -0.07
C ILE A 131 -59.59 -4.81 -0.52
N ALA A 132 -58.85 -5.39 0.43
CA ALA A 132 -59.11 -6.68 1.13
C ALA A 132 -58.76 -7.94 0.30
N THR A 133 -57.80 -8.77 0.72
CA THR A 133 -57.97 -10.05 1.47
C THR A 133 -56.66 -10.42 2.22
N ALA A 134 -56.66 -10.71 3.54
CA ALA A 134 -56.80 -12.04 4.20
C ALA A 134 -55.81 -13.11 3.64
N THR A 135 -55.01 -13.88 4.40
CA THR A 135 -55.14 -14.46 5.75
C THR A 135 -53.79 -15.08 6.20
N ALA A 136 -53.64 -15.25 7.51
CA ALA A 136 -52.51 -15.82 8.24
C ALA A 136 -52.27 -17.32 7.99
N SER A 137 -51.02 -17.77 8.24
CA SER A 137 -50.69 -18.89 9.14
C SER A 137 -49.20 -18.91 9.46
#